data_AF-A0A941R9X9-F1
#
_entry.id   AF-A0A941R9X9-F1
#
_cell.length_a   1.000
_cell.length_b   1.000
_cell.length_c   1.000
_cell.angle_alpha   90.00
_cell.angle_beta   90.00
_cell.angle_gamma   90.00
#
_symmetry.space_group_name_H-M   'P 1'
#
loop_
_entity.id
_entity.type
_entity.pdbx_description
1 polymer ?
#
loop_
_entity_poly.entity_id
_entity_poly.type
_entity_poly.pdbx_seq_one_letter_code
_entity_poly.pdbx_strand_id
1 'polypeptide(L)'
;MFKIKKKVEKPKRMVLYNIVEDYSEFDAPGNVTVCAMTEQEDLQAHTKILSESYDVPLEAMTALLTTGGTYVYPQNGGILTRGLFACRIGSGEQGPKQTWTLDLMQFAEAEHVARSRALSLVEAAWEVFRIALPSELQAKLQQKNLGLDYRTLDRAVAKGGDIKYIDFRKDWSPHFKRLCIMPDGRLVETGGIQEFAQLHGITVAQAQALIEQGGTLEVNGEVLACQIVNGQPSVARFSAMNYAKAKDLVVSKGLHLMDALSEVGYADPAMMRGLARKTLRA
;
A
#
# COMPACT_ATOMS: atom_id res chain seq x y z
N MET A 1 48.93 -8.98 -30.47
CA MET A 1 47.68 -9.76 -30.38
C MET A 1 46.96 -9.34 -29.11
N PHE A 2 46.06 -8.35 -29.19
CA PHE A 2 45.42 -7.74 -28.01
C PHE A 2 44.13 -8.52 -27.68
N LYS A 3 44.12 -9.20 -26.53
CA LYS A 3 42.93 -9.88 -26.00
C LYS A 3 41.91 -8.82 -25.55
N ILE A 4 40.82 -8.69 -26.31
CA ILE A 4 39.67 -7.87 -25.93
C ILE A 4 39.02 -8.55 -24.72
N LYS A 5 39.12 -7.93 -23.53
CA LYS A 5 38.37 -8.35 -22.34
C LYS A 5 36.87 -8.25 -22.66
N LYS A 6 36.17 -9.38 -22.58
CA LYS A 6 34.70 -9.46 -22.69
C LYS A 6 34.12 -8.45 -21.69
N LYS A 7 33.45 -7.42 -22.20
CA LYS A 7 32.72 -6.43 -21.39
C LYS A 7 31.74 -7.24 -20.54
N VAL A 8 31.83 -7.14 -19.22
CA VAL A 8 30.79 -7.67 -18.33
C VAL A 8 29.50 -7.02 -18.78
N GLU A 9 28.54 -7.82 -19.26
CA GLU A 9 27.21 -7.33 -19.57
C GLU A 9 26.72 -6.59 -18.32
N LYS A 10 26.45 -5.30 -18.46
CA LYS A 10 25.71 -4.58 -17.41
C LYS A 10 24.44 -5.39 -17.18
N PRO A 11 24.06 -5.72 -15.93
CA PRO A 11 22.77 -6.35 -15.69
C PRO A 11 21.74 -5.49 -16.41
N LYS A 12 20.99 -6.10 -17.34
CA LYS A 12 19.89 -5.43 -18.01
C LYS A 12 19.09 -4.77 -16.90
N ARG A 13 18.84 -3.45 -17.01
CA ARG A 13 17.93 -2.77 -16.09
C ARG A 13 16.68 -3.65 -16.06
N MET A 14 16.37 -4.22 -14.90
CA MET A 14 15.10 -4.88 -14.69
C MET A 14 14.06 -3.84 -15.05
N VAL A 15 13.34 -4.06 -16.16
CA VAL A 15 12.19 -3.25 -16.51
C VAL A 15 11.05 -3.72 -15.62
N LEU A 16 11.28 -3.61 -14.31
CA LEU A 16 10.17 -3.44 -13.40
C LEU A 16 9.59 -2.09 -13.83
N TYR A 17 8.44 -2.13 -14.47
CA TYR A 17 7.19 -1.79 -13.78
C TYR A 17 6.11 -1.47 -14.81
N ASN A 18 4.95 -2.07 -14.55
CA ASN A 18 3.66 -1.45 -14.74
C ASN A 18 3.14 -1.29 -16.18
N ILE A 19 2.42 -2.31 -16.66
CA ILE A 19 1.08 -1.98 -17.15
C ILE A 19 0.29 -1.53 -15.90
N VAL A 20 0.44 -0.27 -15.48
CA VAL A 20 -0.51 0.34 -14.53
C VAL A 20 -1.70 0.67 -15.39
N GLU A 21 -2.67 -0.22 -15.39
CA GLU A 21 -4.04 0.22 -15.60
C GLU A 21 -4.51 0.72 -14.24
N ASP A 22 -4.48 2.03 -14.08
CA ASP A 22 -5.08 2.68 -12.94
C ASP A 22 -6.60 2.65 -13.15
N TYR A 23 -7.31 1.82 -12.39
CA TYR A 23 -8.77 1.80 -12.37
C TYR A 23 -9.28 2.90 -11.43
N SER A 24 -8.64 4.08 -11.45
CA SER A 24 -8.89 5.24 -10.57
C SER A 24 -10.04 6.13 -11.01
N GLU A 25 -10.73 5.82 -12.11
CA GLU A 25 -11.91 6.57 -12.48
C GLU A 25 -13.10 6.16 -11.60
N PHE A 26 -13.17 6.82 -10.45
CA PHE A 26 -14.38 7.07 -9.64
C PHE A 26 -14.99 5.87 -8.91
N ASP A 27 -14.43 5.50 -7.75
CA ASP A 27 -15.16 5.58 -6.46
C ASP A 27 -14.39 4.90 -5.30
N ALA A 28 -14.27 5.60 -4.18
CA ALA A 28 -13.93 4.99 -2.89
C ALA A 28 -15.19 4.28 -2.33
N PRO A 29 -15.12 3.04 -1.79
CA PRO A 29 -13.94 2.24 -1.45
C PRO A 29 -13.61 1.16 -2.49
N GLY A 30 -12.45 1.19 -3.12
CA GLY A 30 -12.15 0.12 -4.10
C GLY A 30 -10.91 0.22 -4.97
N ASN A 31 -9.96 1.13 -4.70
CA ASN A 31 -8.79 1.30 -5.56
C ASN A 31 -7.96 0.02 -5.59
N VAL A 32 -8.09 -0.76 -6.67
CA VAL A 32 -7.24 -1.89 -6.99
C VAL A 32 -6.31 -1.45 -8.10
N THR A 33 -5.05 -1.22 -7.76
CA THR A 33 -4.00 -1.12 -8.75
C THR A 33 -3.58 -2.53 -9.16
N VAL A 34 -3.59 -2.79 -10.46
CA VAL A 34 -3.12 -4.05 -11.03
C VAL A 34 -1.72 -3.83 -11.56
N CYS A 35 -0.75 -4.52 -10.98
CA CYS A 35 0.64 -4.52 -11.43
C CYS A 35 0.92 -5.81 -12.17
N ALA A 36 0.94 -5.78 -13.51
CA ALA A 36 1.22 -6.95 -14.33
C ALA A 36 2.64 -6.95 -14.93
N MET A 37 3.22 -8.15 -15.07
CA MET A 37 4.55 -8.38 -15.63
C MET A 37 4.53 -9.41 -16.76
N THR A 38 5.30 -9.16 -17.82
CA THR A 38 5.46 -10.07 -18.98
C THR A 38 6.83 -10.76 -19.00
N GLU A 39 7.85 -10.19 -18.36
CA GLU A 39 9.19 -10.80 -18.27
C GLU A 39 9.24 -11.96 -17.27
N GLN A 40 10.29 -12.78 -17.39
CA GLN A 40 10.56 -13.85 -16.42
C GLN A 40 10.80 -13.24 -15.03
N GLU A 41 10.22 -13.86 -14.01
CA GLU A 41 10.32 -13.41 -12.63
C GLU A 41 11.76 -13.57 -12.09
N ASP A 42 12.33 -12.46 -11.60
CA ASP A 42 13.47 -12.50 -10.68
C ASP A 42 12.95 -12.78 -9.26
N LEU A 43 12.92 -14.06 -8.89
CA LEU A 43 12.35 -14.49 -7.61
C LEU A 43 13.03 -13.81 -6.40
N GLN A 44 14.34 -13.56 -6.47
CA GLN A 44 15.08 -12.98 -5.36
C GLN A 44 14.70 -11.51 -5.15
N ALA A 45 14.74 -10.72 -6.23
CA ALA A 45 14.34 -9.31 -6.18
C ALA A 45 12.86 -9.18 -5.81
N HIS A 46 12.02 -10.02 -6.41
CA HIS A 46 10.58 -9.99 -6.21
C HIS A 46 10.19 -10.34 -4.76
N THR A 47 10.78 -11.39 -4.19
CA THR A 47 10.59 -11.76 -2.78
C THR A 47 10.93 -10.57 -1.88
N LYS A 48 12.08 -9.94 -2.09
CA LYS A 48 12.52 -8.81 -1.26
C LYS A 48 11.51 -7.65 -1.32
N ILE A 49 11.09 -7.27 -2.53
CA ILE A 49 10.15 -6.17 -2.74
C ILE A 49 8.81 -6.45 -2.05
N LEU A 50 8.21 -7.63 -2.26
CA LEU A 50 6.91 -7.94 -1.67
C LEU A 50 6.99 -8.14 -0.15
N SER A 51 8.07 -8.76 0.34
CA SER A 51 8.33 -8.93 1.77
C SER A 51 8.34 -7.57 2.48
N GLU A 52 9.10 -6.61 1.94
CA GLU A 52 9.16 -5.24 2.45
C GLU A 52 7.81 -4.51 2.30
N SER A 53 7.12 -4.69 1.18
CA SER A 53 5.85 -3.98 0.87
C SER A 53 4.69 -4.44 1.75
N TYR A 54 4.61 -5.74 2.03
CA TYR A 54 3.48 -6.35 2.72
C TYR A 54 3.78 -6.72 4.17
N ASP A 55 5.02 -6.53 4.64
CA ASP A 55 5.48 -6.92 5.99
C ASP A 55 5.29 -8.43 6.24
N VAL A 56 5.67 -9.23 5.24
CA VAL A 56 5.69 -10.70 5.33
C VAL A 56 7.16 -11.14 5.45
N PRO A 57 7.53 -12.03 6.39
CA PRO A 57 8.90 -12.50 6.54
C PRO A 57 9.49 -13.03 5.23
N LEU A 58 10.76 -12.72 4.95
CA LEU A 58 11.40 -13.03 3.66
C LEU A 58 11.28 -14.51 3.28
N GLU A 59 11.54 -15.41 4.23
CA GLU A 59 11.43 -16.87 4.01
C GLU A 59 10.00 -17.30 3.68
N ALA A 60 9.01 -16.73 4.37
CA ALA A 60 7.60 -16.99 4.10
C ALA A 60 7.19 -16.48 2.70
N MET A 61 7.66 -15.29 2.32
CA MET A 61 7.41 -14.74 0.99
C MET A 61 8.08 -15.59 -0.11
N THR A 62 9.30 -16.10 0.12
CA THR A 62 9.96 -17.00 -0.84
C THR A 62 9.15 -18.27 -1.02
N ALA A 63 8.66 -18.88 0.06
CA ALA A 63 7.82 -20.07 0.00
C ALA A 63 6.53 -19.79 -0.77
N LEU A 64 5.81 -18.70 -0.42
CA LEU A 64 4.58 -18.28 -1.11
C LEU A 64 4.78 -18.10 -2.61
N LEU A 65 5.83 -17.39 -3.03
CA LEU A 65 6.10 -17.18 -4.45
C LEU A 65 6.54 -18.46 -5.17
N THR A 66 7.03 -19.46 -4.46
CA THR A 66 7.49 -20.73 -5.07
C THR A 66 6.36 -21.74 -5.18
N THR A 67 5.56 -21.90 -4.12
CA THR A 67 4.57 -22.98 -4.00
C THR A 67 3.12 -22.51 -4.01
N GLY A 68 2.89 -21.20 -3.93
CA GLY A 68 1.57 -20.63 -3.65
C GLY A 68 1.16 -20.87 -2.20
N GLY A 69 -0.03 -20.37 -1.85
CA GLY A 69 -0.64 -20.51 -0.52
C GLY A 69 -0.98 -19.16 0.10
N THR A 70 -1.03 -19.15 1.43
CA THR A 70 -1.46 -17.99 2.21
C THR A 70 -0.56 -17.76 3.40
N TYR A 71 -0.34 -16.50 3.75
CA TYR A 71 0.24 -16.06 5.01
C TYR A 71 -0.82 -15.31 5.81
N VAL A 72 -1.19 -15.86 6.96
CA VAL A 72 -2.12 -15.23 7.91
C VAL A 72 -1.30 -14.33 8.83
N TYR A 73 -1.68 -13.06 8.94
CA TYR A 73 -0.95 -12.13 9.81
C TYR A 73 -1.19 -12.49 11.28
N PRO A 74 -0.15 -12.50 12.13
CA PRO A 74 -0.30 -12.83 13.54
C PRO A 74 -1.14 -11.76 14.26
N GLN A 75 -2.04 -12.21 15.15
CA GLN A 75 -2.82 -11.32 16.01
C GLN A 75 -1.95 -10.79 17.16
N ASN A 76 -1.14 -9.78 16.87
CA ASN A 76 -0.39 -9.05 17.89
C ASN A 76 -1.26 -7.91 18.42
N GLY A 77 -1.55 -7.90 19.73
CA GLY A 77 -2.49 -6.97 20.38
C GLY A 77 -2.44 -5.54 19.84
N GLY A 78 -3.56 -5.10 19.29
CA GLY A 78 -3.72 -3.89 18.48
C GLY A 78 -4.66 -4.14 17.30
N ILE A 79 -5.25 -3.07 16.75
CA ILE A 79 -6.17 -3.14 15.59
C ILE A 79 -5.34 -3.51 14.35
N LEU A 80 -5.35 -4.78 13.98
CA LEU A 80 -4.79 -5.26 12.72
C LEU A 80 -5.83 -5.09 11.62
N THR A 81 -5.50 -4.39 10.53
CA THR A 81 -6.35 -4.29 9.33
C THR A 81 -6.02 -5.37 8.29
N ARG A 82 -4.93 -6.12 8.49
CA ARG A 82 -4.45 -7.16 7.55
C ARG A 82 -4.85 -8.54 8.06
N GLY A 83 -5.71 -9.23 7.31
CA GLY A 83 -6.08 -10.60 7.62
C GLY A 83 -5.14 -11.61 6.98
N LEU A 84 -4.89 -11.47 5.68
CA LEU A 84 -4.21 -12.50 4.91
C LEU A 84 -3.47 -11.91 3.71
N PHE A 85 -2.28 -12.44 3.42
CA PHE A 85 -1.63 -12.34 2.12
C PHE A 85 -1.81 -13.67 1.39
N ALA A 86 -2.16 -13.63 0.11
CA ALA A 86 -2.34 -14.80 -0.73
C ALA A 86 -1.42 -14.77 -1.94
N CYS A 87 -0.92 -15.94 -2.32
CA CYS A 87 -0.28 -16.18 -3.60
C CYS A 87 -0.93 -17.39 -4.28
N ARG A 88 -1.53 -17.17 -5.44
CA ARG A 88 -2.08 -18.22 -6.28
C ARG A 88 -1.17 -18.45 -7.47
N ILE A 89 -0.65 -19.66 -7.56
CA ILE A 89 0.07 -20.12 -8.72
C ILE A 89 -0.90 -21.00 -9.50
N GLY A 90 -1.16 -20.66 -10.76
CA GLY A 90 -1.99 -21.51 -11.62
C GLY A 90 -1.41 -22.93 -11.71
N SER A 91 -2.25 -23.95 -11.77
CA SER A 91 -1.81 -25.31 -12.02
C SER A 91 -1.36 -25.46 -13.48
N GLY A 92 -0.05 -25.26 -13.75
CA GLY A 92 0.56 -25.37 -15.07
C GLY A 92 0.65 -24.04 -15.85
N GLU A 93 0.82 -24.11 -17.18
CA GLU A 93 0.95 -22.93 -18.07
C GLU A 93 -0.34 -22.08 -18.23
N GLN A 94 -1.40 -22.34 -17.45
CA GLN A 94 -2.74 -21.83 -17.73
C GLN A 94 -3.09 -20.46 -17.11
N GLY A 95 -2.13 -19.74 -16.50
CA GLY A 95 -2.38 -18.36 -16.08
C GLY A 95 -1.20 -17.71 -15.37
N PRO A 96 -1.21 -16.37 -15.26
CA PRO A 96 -0.18 -15.66 -14.50
C PRO A 96 -0.27 -16.02 -13.01
N LYS A 97 0.88 -16.03 -12.33
CA LYS A 97 0.90 -16.04 -10.85
C LYS A 97 0.22 -14.79 -10.33
N GLN A 98 -0.58 -14.91 -9.27
CA GLN A 98 -1.36 -13.81 -8.72
C GLN A 98 -1.10 -13.64 -7.24
N THR A 99 -0.94 -12.41 -6.78
CA THR A 99 -0.84 -12.09 -5.35
C THR A 99 -1.83 -10.99 -4.99
N TRP A 100 -2.35 -11.08 -3.77
CA TRP A 100 -3.27 -10.09 -3.22
C TRP A 100 -3.27 -10.18 -1.69
N THR A 101 -3.92 -9.21 -1.07
CA THR A 101 -4.17 -9.21 0.39
C THR A 101 -5.67 -9.23 0.65
N LEU A 102 -6.07 -9.65 1.85
CA LEU A 102 -7.43 -9.49 2.38
C LEU A 102 -7.35 -8.76 3.72
N ASP A 103 -8.33 -7.91 3.98
CA ASP A 103 -8.55 -7.36 5.32
C ASP A 103 -9.12 -8.43 6.28
N LEU A 104 -9.28 -8.10 7.56
CA LEU A 104 -9.81 -9.03 8.56
C LEU A 104 -11.23 -9.53 8.25
N MET A 105 -12.11 -8.68 7.71
CA MET A 105 -13.50 -9.06 7.44
C MET A 105 -13.57 -10.03 6.26
N GLN A 106 -12.82 -9.74 5.21
CA GLN A 106 -12.71 -10.62 4.07
C GLN A 106 -11.97 -11.91 4.39
N PHE A 107 -10.97 -11.86 5.26
CA PHE A 107 -10.32 -13.06 5.77
C PHE A 107 -11.31 -13.93 6.54
N ALA A 108 -12.11 -13.35 7.45
CA ALA A 108 -13.14 -14.09 8.18
C ALA A 108 -14.19 -14.73 7.24
N GLU A 109 -14.58 -14.00 6.19
CA GLU A 109 -15.46 -14.53 5.14
C GLU A 109 -14.78 -15.68 4.37
N ALA A 110 -13.50 -15.53 4.01
CA ALA A 110 -12.73 -16.57 3.32
C ALA A 110 -12.58 -17.83 4.20
N GLU A 111 -12.39 -17.69 5.50
CA GLU A 111 -12.39 -18.83 6.44
C GLU A 111 -13.75 -19.53 6.49
N HIS A 112 -14.84 -18.75 6.47
CA HIS A 112 -16.19 -19.30 6.43
C HIS A 112 -16.46 -20.07 5.12
N VAL A 113 -16.07 -19.49 3.97
CA VAL A 113 -16.19 -20.13 2.65
C VAL A 113 -15.34 -21.40 2.58
N ALA A 114 -14.09 -21.35 3.07
CA ALA A 114 -13.20 -22.51 3.09
C ALA A 114 -13.82 -23.68 3.88
N ARG A 115 -14.37 -23.41 5.07
CA ARG A 115 -15.03 -24.44 5.90
C ARG A 115 -16.33 -24.95 5.29
N SER A 116 -17.18 -24.06 4.79
CA SER A 116 -18.51 -24.42 4.28
C SER A 116 -18.47 -25.19 2.96
N ARG A 117 -17.43 -24.95 2.13
CA ARG A 117 -17.29 -25.55 0.79
C ARG A 117 -16.14 -26.55 0.68
N ALA A 118 -15.44 -26.84 1.77
CA ALA A 118 -14.25 -27.70 1.79
C ALA A 118 -13.17 -27.29 0.77
N LEU A 119 -12.97 -25.98 0.61
CA LEU A 119 -11.95 -25.41 -0.27
C LEU A 119 -10.65 -25.17 0.49
N SER A 120 -9.53 -25.10 -0.23
CA SER A 120 -8.30 -24.56 0.34
C SER A 120 -8.48 -23.07 0.67
N LEU A 121 -7.77 -22.57 1.68
CA LEU A 121 -7.88 -21.17 2.09
C LEU A 121 -7.51 -20.20 0.96
N VAL A 122 -6.54 -20.55 0.10
CA VAL A 122 -6.15 -19.73 -1.05
C VAL A 122 -7.26 -19.64 -2.10
N GLU A 123 -8.00 -20.73 -2.37
CA GLU A 123 -9.11 -20.71 -3.33
C GLU A 123 -10.34 -19.98 -2.75
N ALA A 124 -10.63 -20.18 -1.46
CA ALA A 124 -11.68 -19.41 -0.79
C ALA A 124 -11.36 -17.91 -0.74
N ALA A 125 -10.10 -17.55 -0.43
CA ALA A 125 -9.63 -16.16 -0.46
C ALA A 125 -9.74 -15.55 -1.87
N TRP A 126 -9.50 -16.34 -2.92
CA TRP A 126 -9.67 -15.91 -4.29
C TRP A 126 -11.14 -15.63 -4.63
N GLU A 127 -12.08 -16.48 -4.20
CA GLU A 127 -13.52 -16.25 -4.41
C GLU A 127 -13.97 -14.92 -3.77
N VAL A 128 -13.62 -14.72 -2.50
CA VAL A 128 -13.96 -13.48 -1.76
C VAL A 128 -13.33 -12.26 -2.42
N PHE A 129 -12.05 -12.34 -2.80
CA PHE A 129 -11.34 -11.26 -3.46
C PHE A 129 -12.00 -10.89 -4.80
N ARG A 130 -12.25 -11.89 -5.66
CA ARG A 130 -12.76 -11.70 -7.02
C ARG A 130 -14.14 -11.04 -7.05
N ILE A 131 -15.02 -11.41 -6.11
CA ILE A 131 -16.36 -10.82 -6.01
C ILE A 131 -16.29 -9.34 -5.61
N ALA A 132 -15.25 -8.95 -4.84
CA ALA A 132 -15.03 -7.57 -4.40
C ALA A 132 -14.27 -6.70 -5.42
N LEU A 133 -14.00 -7.20 -6.63
CA LEU A 133 -13.39 -6.43 -7.72
C LEU A 133 -14.44 -5.67 -8.55
N PRO A 134 -14.10 -4.50 -9.13
CA PRO A 134 -14.96 -3.83 -10.10
C PRO A 134 -15.33 -4.73 -11.30
N SER A 135 -16.52 -4.55 -11.86
CA SER A 135 -17.03 -5.36 -12.98
C SER A 135 -16.10 -5.34 -14.20
N GLU A 136 -15.50 -4.19 -14.47
CA GLU A 136 -14.58 -3.94 -15.57
C GLU A 136 -13.32 -4.80 -15.41
N LEU A 137 -12.77 -4.83 -14.20
CA LEU A 137 -11.59 -5.62 -13.88
C LEU A 137 -11.92 -7.12 -13.88
N GLN A 138 -13.08 -7.52 -13.35
CA GLN A 138 -13.55 -8.91 -13.46
C GLN A 138 -13.64 -9.35 -14.93
N ALA A 139 -14.17 -8.51 -15.82
CA ALA A 139 -14.28 -8.79 -17.25
C ALA A 139 -12.90 -8.87 -17.93
N LYS A 140 -11.95 -7.99 -17.58
CA LYS A 140 -10.58 -8.03 -18.10
C LYS A 140 -9.80 -9.25 -17.63
N LEU A 141 -10.02 -9.73 -16.41
CA LEU A 141 -9.40 -10.96 -15.93
C LEU A 141 -9.82 -12.22 -16.71
N GLN A 142 -10.95 -12.17 -17.45
CA GLN A 142 -11.37 -13.23 -18.37
C GLN A 142 -10.69 -13.14 -19.74
N GLN A 143 -9.99 -12.05 -20.03
CA GLN A 143 -9.33 -11.82 -21.31
C GLN A 143 -7.86 -12.22 -21.24
N LYS A 144 -7.32 -12.72 -22.36
CA LYS A 144 -5.88 -12.97 -22.48
C LYS A 144 -5.12 -11.67 -22.25
N ASN A 145 -4.10 -11.71 -21.39
CA ASN A 145 -3.27 -10.56 -21.04
C ASN A 145 -4.08 -9.33 -20.62
N LEU A 146 -5.15 -9.51 -19.85
CA LEU A 146 -6.04 -8.45 -19.36
C LEU A 146 -6.71 -7.62 -20.48
N GLY A 147 -6.70 -8.11 -21.72
CA GLY A 147 -7.25 -7.38 -22.87
C GLY A 147 -6.34 -6.26 -23.39
N LEU A 148 -5.04 -6.28 -23.06
CA LEU A 148 -4.11 -5.23 -23.46
C LEU A 148 -3.96 -5.10 -24.98
N ASP A 149 -4.05 -3.86 -25.47
CA ASP A 149 -3.72 -3.55 -26.85
C ASP A 149 -2.21 -3.33 -27.01
N TYR A 150 -1.52 -4.35 -27.51
CA TYR A 150 -0.07 -4.29 -27.77
C TYR A 150 0.38 -3.17 -28.71
N ARG A 151 -0.55 -2.54 -29.46
CA ARG A 151 -0.24 -1.39 -30.32
C ARG A 151 -0.04 -0.11 -29.53
N THR A 152 -0.62 -0.01 -28.34
CA THR A 152 -0.57 1.18 -27.48
C THR A 152 0.51 1.08 -26.40
N LEU A 153 1.03 -0.13 -26.15
CA LEU A 153 2.10 -0.37 -25.19
C LEU A 153 3.47 0.08 -25.70
N ASP A 154 4.35 0.46 -24.76
CA ASP A 154 5.76 0.66 -25.06
C ASP A 154 6.37 -0.63 -25.67
N ARG A 155 7.19 -0.46 -26.71
CA ARG A 155 7.76 -1.59 -27.47
C ARG A 155 8.63 -2.50 -26.61
N ALA A 156 9.24 -2.01 -25.53
CA ALA A 156 10.00 -2.86 -24.61
C ALA A 156 9.07 -3.78 -23.80
N VAL A 157 7.89 -3.28 -23.41
CA VAL A 157 6.87 -4.05 -22.68
C VAL A 157 6.19 -5.07 -23.59
N ALA A 158 5.80 -4.64 -24.79
CA ALA A 158 5.14 -5.51 -25.77
C ALA A 158 5.99 -6.72 -26.18
N LYS A 159 7.33 -6.58 -26.18
CA LYS A 159 8.28 -7.68 -26.48
C LYS A 159 8.28 -8.79 -25.42
N GLY A 160 7.83 -8.52 -24.20
CA GLY A 160 7.78 -9.53 -23.14
C GLY A 160 6.71 -10.60 -23.36
N GLY A 161 5.75 -10.37 -24.26
CA GLY A 161 4.72 -11.35 -24.61
C GLY A 161 3.60 -11.45 -23.57
N ASP A 162 3.29 -12.68 -23.16
CA ASP A 162 2.16 -12.97 -22.25
C ASP A 162 2.49 -12.62 -20.79
N ILE A 163 1.50 -12.09 -20.07
CA ILE A 163 1.61 -11.76 -18.64
C ILE A 163 1.93 -13.05 -17.85
N LYS A 164 2.98 -12.98 -17.05
CA LYS A 164 3.47 -14.07 -16.19
C LYS A 164 3.09 -13.87 -14.73
N TYR A 165 2.90 -12.62 -14.32
CA TYR A 165 2.59 -12.28 -12.93
C TYR A 165 1.66 -11.08 -12.83
N ILE A 166 0.77 -11.10 -11.83
CA ILE A 166 -0.14 -10.02 -11.45
C ILE A 166 -0.07 -9.83 -9.94
N ASP A 167 0.27 -8.62 -9.49
CA ASP A 167 0.14 -8.18 -8.10
C ASP A 167 -1.06 -7.24 -7.99
N PHE A 168 -2.08 -7.67 -7.25
CA PHE A 168 -3.23 -6.82 -6.94
C PHE A 168 -2.91 -6.00 -5.70
N ARG A 169 -2.60 -4.73 -5.93
CA ARG A 169 -2.43 -3.75 -4.88
C ARG A 169 -3.78 -3.10 -4.65
N LYS A 170 -4.56 -3.72 -3.77
CA LYS A 170 -5.73 -3.04 -3.26
C LYS A 170 -5.30 -2.12 -2.14
N ASP A 171 -5.57 -0.84 -2.34
CA ASP A 171 -5.64 0.11 -1.25
C ASP A 171 -6.92 -0.24 -0.47
N TRP A 172 -6.78 -1.13 0.54
CA TRP A 172 -7.85 -1.62 1.42
C TRP A 172 -8.43 -0.55 2.35
N SER A 173 -8.63 0.66 1.87
CA SER A 173 -9.51 1.60 2.53
C SER A 173 -9.99 2.60 1.49
N PRO A 174 -11.26 3.03 1.56
CA PRO A 174 -11.68 4.28 0.94
C PRO A 174 -10.86 5.49 1.44
N HIS A 175 -9.94 5.26 2.38
CA HIS A 175 -9.16 6.22 3.15
C HIS A 175 -7.70 5.76 3.37
N PHE A 176 -7.08 5.03 2.44
CA PHE A 176 -5.86 4.26 2.73
C PHE A 176 -4.74 5.08 3.38
N LYS A 177 -4.32 4.57 4.55
CA LYS A 177 -3.12 4.91 5.31
C LYS A 177 -2.94 6.39 5.59
N ARG A 178 -3.80 6.94 6.45
CA ARG A 178 -3.40 8.11 7.25
C ARG A 178 -2.35 7.67 8.25
N LEU A 179 -1.10 7.69 7.81
CA LEU A 179 0.03 7.65 8.73
C LEU A 179 -0.01 8.95 9.51
N CYS A 180 -0.57 8.90 10.70
CA CYS A 180 -0.53 10.04 11.60
C CYS A 180 0.79 10.03 12.36
N ILE A 181 1.58 11.08 12.18
CA ILE A 181 2.71 11.34 13.07
C ILE A 181 2.14 11.88 14.38
N MET A 182 2.30 11.12 15.45
CA MET A 182 1.90 11.52 16.79
C MET A 182 2.99 12.42 17.42
N PRO A 183 2.64 13.25 18.42
CA PRO A 183 3.62 14.11 19.08
C PRO A 183 4.80 13.36 19.71
N ASP A 184 4.59 12.09 20.09
CA ASP A 184 5.60 11.20 20.66
C ASP A 184 6.48 10.50 19.60
N GLY A 185 6.26 10.79 18.32
CA GLY A 185 7.01 10.21 17.21
C GLY A 185 6.49 8.88 16.71
N ARG A 186 5.40 8.34 17.29
CA ARG A 186 4.78 7.14 16.74
C ARG A 186 4.10 7.46 15.43
N LEU A 187 4.24 6.55 14.47
CA LEU A 187 3.39 6.49 13.29
C LEU A 187 2.20 5.60 13.63
N VAL A 188 1.01 6.17 13.58
CA VAL A 188 -0.24 5.45 13.84
C VAL A 188 -1.03 5.38 12.55
N GLU A 189 -1.48 4.18 12.20
CA GLU A 189 -2.35 3.93 11.05
C GLU A 189 -3.79 3.73 11.56
N THR A 190 -4.76 4.37 10.91
CA THR A 190 -6.20 4.17 11.18
C THR A 190 -6.89 3.61 9.94
N GLY A 191 -7.74 2.60 10.09
CA GLY A 191 -8.43 1.90 9.00
C GLY A 191 -9.67 2.61 8.46
N GLY A 192 -10.36 3.42 9.28
CA GLY A 192 -11.63 4.09 8.92
C GLY A 192 -11.84 5.47 9.55
N ILE A 193 -12.83 6.23 9.06
CA ILE A 193 -13.09 7.61 9.51
C ILE A 193 -13.58 7.69 10.96
N GLN A 194 -14.34 6.69 11.42
CA GLN A 194 -14.81 6.58 12.80
C GLN A 194 -13.64 6.34 13.76
N GLU A 195 -12.72 5.46 13.39
CA GLU A 195 -11.53 5.16 14.16
C GLU A 195 -10.57 6.37 14.21
N PHE A 196 -10.38 7.05 13.09
CA PHE A 196 -9.62 8.29 13.04
C PHE A 196 -10.24 9.35 13.97
N ALA A 197 -11.55 9.52 13.91
CA ALA A 197 -12.27 10.44 14.78
C ALA A 197 -12.09 10.09 16.27
N GLN A 198 -12.22 8.81 16.61
CA GLN A 198 -12.04 8.31 17.97
C GLN A 198 -10.59 8.49 18.47
N LEU A 199 -9.59 8.12 17.67
CA LEU A 199 -8.17 8.28 18.00
C LEU A 199 -7.83 9.74 18.31
N HIS A 200 -8.39 10.65 17.51
CA HIS A 200 -8.11 12.07 17.64
C HIS A 200 -9.03 12.80 18.62
N GLY A 201 -10.09 12.16 19.12
CA GLY A 201 -11.05 12.79 20.01
C GLY A 201 -11.87 13.88 19.32
N ILE A 202 -12.18 13.68 18.04
CA ILE A 202 -12.96 14.60 17.19
C ILE A 202 -14.24 13.91 16.70
N THR A 203 -15.16 14.67 16.12
CA THR A 203 -16.35 14.10 15.48
C THR A 203 -16.02 13.54 14.09
N VAL A 204 -16.84 12.59 13.62
CA VAL A 204 -16.72 12.02 12.26
C VAL A 204 -16.83 13.11 11.19
N ALA A 205 -17.72 14.09 11.37
CA ALA A 205 -17.89 15.20 10.44
C ALA A 205 -16.63 16.08 10.35
N GLN A 206 -15.99 16.38 11.50
CA GLN A 206 -14.72 17.11 11.54
C GLN A 206 -13.60 16.31 10.89
N ALA A 207 -13.55 15.01 11.13
CA ALA A 207 -12.58 14.13 10.48
C ALA A 207 -12.76 14.18 8.95
N GLN A 208 -13.98 14.00 8.45
CA GLN A 208 -14.28 14.04 7.02
C GLN A 208 -13.84 15.35 6.37
N ALA A 209 -14.26 16.48 6.95
CA ALA A 209 -13.90 17.80 6.45
C ALA A 209 -12.38 18.00 6.39
N LEU A 210 -11.66 17.66 7.47
CA LEU A 210 -10.21 17.83 7.54
C LEU A 210 -9.47 16.96 6.50
N ILE A 211 -9.97 15.77 6.24
CA ILE A 211 -9.35 14.80 5.34
C ILE A 211 -9.60 15.14 3.87
N GLU A 212 -10.79 15.63 3.56
CA GLU A 212 -11.18 15.97 2.18
C GLU A 212 -10.59 17.32 1.77
N GLN A 213 -10.50 18.27 2.70
CA GLN A 213 -10.17 19.67 2.40
C GLN A 213 -8.75 20.05 2.84
N GLY A 214 -8.12 19.24 3.70
CA GLY A 214 -6.89 19.62 4.38
C GLY A 214 -7.11 20.71 5.43
N GLY A 215 -6.02 21.25 5.96
CA GLY A 215 -6.02 22.35 6.93
C GLY A 215 -5.68 21.91 8.36
N THR A 216 -6.12 22.69 9.34
CA THR A 216 -5.83 22.45 10.76
C THR A 216 -7.10 22.38 11.60
N LEU A 217 -7.11 21.49 12.59
CA LEU A 217 -8.17 21.36 13.57
C LEU A 217 -7.59 21.38 14.97
N GLU A 218 -7.96 22.38 15.78
CA GLU A 218 -7.57 22.42 17.19
C GLU A 218 -8.36 21.37 17.99
N VAL A 219 -7.66 20.61 18.84
CA VAL A 219 -8.25 19.59 19.69
C VAL A 219 -7.62 19.65 21.07
N ASN A 220 -8.37 20.09 22.08
CA ASN A 220 -7.90 20.15 23.48
C ASN A 220 -6.55 20.89 23.66
N GLY A 221 -6.31 21.97 22.91
CA GLY A 221 -5.07 22.75 22.94
C GLY A 221 -3.93 22.18 22.09
N GLU A 222 -4.09 20.97 21.55
CA GLU A 222 -3.26 20.41 20.49
C GLU A 222 -3.81 20.78 19.11
N VAL A 223 -3.07 20.45 18.05
CA VAL A 223 -3.56 20.65 16.68
C VAL A 223 -3.35 19.41 15.83
N LEU A 224 -4.40 19.03 15.11
CA LEU A 224 -4.34 18.11 13.99
C LEU A 224 -4.10 18.93 12.72
N ALA A 225 -3.03 18.62 12.00
CA ALA A 225 -2.71 19.23 10.72
C ALA A 225 -2.86 18.18 9.62
N CYS A 226 -3.54 18.54 8.53
CA CYS A 226 -3.73 17.70 7.36
C CYS A 226 -3.30 18.47 6.11
N GLN A 227 -2.40 17.88 5.34
CA GLN A 227 -1.97 18.42 4.05
C GLN A 227 -2.35 17.45 2.94
N ILE A 228 -3.00 17.95 1.89
CA ILE A 228 -3.30 17.15 0.71
C ILE A 228 -2.10 17.22 -0.24
N VAL A 229 -1.39 16.12 -0.40
CA VAL A 229 -0.23 15.99 -1.28
C VAL A 229 -0.57 14.98 -2.37
N ASN A 230 -0.56 15.40 -3.63
CA ASN A 230 -0.92 14.55 -4.78
C ASN A 230 -2.28 13.85 -4.61
N GLY A 231 -3.27 14.57 -4.06
CA GLY A 231 -4.61 14.02 -3.80
C GLY A 231 -4.71 13.12 -2.57
N GLN A 232 -3.65 12.98 -1.77
CA GLN A 232 -3.63 12.14 -0.58
C GLN A 232 -3.50 12.96 0.71
N PRO A 233 -4.29 12.67 1.76
CA PRO A 233 -4.20 13.35 3.05
C PRO A 233 -3.03 12.83 3.88
N SER A 234 -2.08 13.71 4.19
CA SER A 234 -0.99 13.50 5.13
C SER A 234 -1.31 14.19 6.44
N VAL A 235 -1.34 13.44 7.56
CA VAL A 235 -1.81 13.95 8.85
C VAL A 235 -0.69 13.94 9.89
N ALA A 236 -0.57 15.02 10.65
CA ALA A 236 0.30 15.07 11.82
C ALA A 236 -0.44 15.70 13.00
N ARG A 237 -0.22 15.18 14.21
CA ARG A 237 -0.73 15.74 15.45
C ARG A 237 0.42 16.38 16.21
N PHE A 238 0.22 17.61 16.63
CA PHE A 238 1.21 18.40 17.36
C PHE A 238 0.72 18.66 18.78
N SER A 239 1.63 18.50 19.75
CA SER A 239 1.37 18.86 21.14
C SER A 239 1.08 20.36 21.28
N ALA A 240 0.46 20.77 22.39
CA ALA A 240 0.21 22.17 22.70
C ALA A 240 1.50 23.02 22.67
N MET A 241 2.62 22.45 23.11
CA MET A 241 3.92 23.12 23.08
C MET A 241 4.41 23.36 21.64
N ASN A 242 4.30 22.34 20.77
CA ASN A 242 4.70 22.48 19.37
C ASN A 242 3.80 23.48 18.64
N TYR A 243 2.50 23.47 18.98
CA TYR A 243 1.56 24.41 18.40
C TYR A 243 1.82 25.86 18.82
N ALA A 244 2.14 26.11 20.10
CA ALA A 244 2.53 27.43 20.59
C ALA A 244 3.77 27.96 19.84
N LYS A 245 4.81 27.13 19.69
CA LYS A 245 6.00 27.49 18.90
C LYS A 245 5.66 27.83 17.45
N ALA A 246 4.75 27.09 16.83
CA ALA A 246 4.31 27.39 15.47
C ALA A 246 3.57 28.73 15.39
N LYS A 247 2.70 29.05 16.37
CA LYS A 247 2.05 30.38 16.46
C LYS A 247 3.08 31.51 16.63
N ASP A 248 4.12 31.30 17.42
CA ASP A 248 5.20 32.29 17.57
C ASP A 248 5.97 32.50 16.26
N LEU A 249 6.20 31.45 15.46
CA LEU A 249 6.82 31.56 14.13
C LEU A 249 5.93 32.30 13.13
N VAL A 250 4.61 32.10 13.18
CA VAL A 250 3.65 32.87 12.36
C VAL A 250 3.77 34.35 12.65
N VAL A 251 3.80 34.75 13.93
CA VAL A 251 3.90 36.17 14.33
C VAL A 251 5.28 36.75 14.03
N SER A 252 6.35 36.02 14.33
CA SER A 252 7.71 36.53 14.27
C SER A 252 8.31 36.54 12.86
N LYS A 253 7.90 35.60 12.00
CA LYS A 253 8.42 35.45 10.63
C LYS A 253 7.36 35.68 9.53
N GLY A 254 6.09 35.90 9.89
CA GLY A 254 5.01 36.06 8.92
C GLY A 254 4.68 34.80 8.13
N LEU A 255 5.01 33.62 8.66
CA LEU A 255 4.78 32.33 7.97
C LEU A 255 3.29 31.95 7.98
N HIS A 256 2.88 31.15 6.99
CA HIS A 256 1.60 30.45 7.06
C HIS A 256 1.67 29.35 8.14
N LEU A 257 0.56 29.11 8.85
CA LEU A 257 0.55 28.21 10.01
C LEU A 257 1.01 26.78 9.68
N MET A 258 0.61 26.25 8.51
CA MET A 258 1.05 24.91 8.07
C MET A 258 2.57 24.84 7.82
N ASP A 259 3.17 25.92 7.34
CA ASP A 259 4.62 25.98 7.10
C ASP A 259 5.36 26.06 8.44
N ALA A 260 4.85 26.84 9.38
CA ALA A 260 5.38 26.93 10.74
C ALA A 260 5.28 25.58 11.49
N LEU A 261 4.16 24.87 11.35
CA LEU A 261 3.98 23.52 11.91
C LEU A 261 4.95 22.51 11.29
N SER A 262 5.18 22.60 9.98
CA SER A 262 6.17 21.77 9.29
C SER A 262 7.59 22.04 9.82
N GLU A 263 7.99 23.30 9.96
CA GLU A 263 9.28 23.70 10.52
C GLU A 263 9.48 23.14 11.94
N VAL A 264 8.46 23.29 12.81
CA VAL A 264 8.49 22.74 14.17
C VAL A 264 8.57 21.22 14.18
N GLY A 265 7.79 20.54 13.32
CA GLY A 265 7.78 19.08 13.23
C GLY A 265 9.11 18.50 12.76
N TYR A 266 9.73 19.11 11.75
CA TYR A 266 11.07 18.70 11.26
C TYR A 266 12.17 18.95 12.30
N ALA A 267 12.04 20.01 13.09
CA ALA A 267 13.01 20.35 14.14
C ALA A 267 12.84 19.50 15.42
N ASP A 268 11.69 18.81 15.59
CA ASP A 268 11.40 17.98 16.77
C ASP A 268 11.95 16.54 16.59
N PRO A 269 13.01 16.15 17.32
CA PRO A 269 13.60 14.82 17.19
C PRO A 269 12.66 13.68 17.63
N ALA A 270 11.66 13.97 18.46
CA ALA A 270 10.65 12.98 18.83
C ALA A 270 9.75 12.70 17.63
N MET A 271 9.16 13.72 17.01
CA MET A 271 8.29 13.56 15.84
C MET A 271 9.00 12.90 14.65
N MET A 272 10.29 13.22 14.44
CA MET A 272 11.08 12.62 13.36
C MET A 272 11.51 11.18 13.62
N ARG A 273 11.32 10.64 14.83
CA ARG A 273 11.77 9.29 15.21
C ARG A 273 11.07 8.19 14.40
N GLY A 274 9.78 8.34 14.12
CA GLY A 274 9.01 7.40 13.30
C GLY A 274 9.35 7.49 11.80
N LEU A 275 9.83 8.65 11.34
CA LEU A 275 10.24 8.90 9.95
C LEU A 275 11.71 8.59 9.69
N ALA A 276 12.53 8.47 10.74
CA ALA A 276 13.91 8.03 10.63
C ALA A 276 13.92 6.61 10.08
N ARG A 277 14.34 6.45 8.81
CA ARG A 277 14.65 5.14 8.25
C ARG A 277 15.52 4.41 9.26
N LYS A 278 15.02 3.30 9.84
CA LYS A 278 15.89 2.31 10.47
C LYS A 278 16.84 1.89 9.37
N THR A 279 18.06 2.45 9.39
CA THR A 279 19.15 1.96 8.57
C THR A 279 19.27 0.49 8.93
N LEU A 280 18.95 -0.38 7.98
CA LEU A 280 19.28 -1.79 8.05
C LEU A 280 20.79 -1.82 8.32
N ARG A 281 21.18 -2.16 9.54
CA ARG A 281 22.58 -2.40 9.87
C ARG A 281 23.02 -3.58 8.99
N ALA A 282 24.11 -3.36 8.27
CA ALA A 282 24.76 -4.33 7.41
C ALA A 282 25.16 -5.59 8.18
#